data_AF-A0A2V3A8S3-F1
#
_entry.id   AF-A0A2V3A8S3-F1
#
_cell.length_a   1.000
_cell.length_b   1.000
_cell.length_c   1.000
_cell.angle_alpha   90.00
_cell.angle_beta   90.00
_cell.angle_gamma   90.00
#
_symmetry.space_group_name_H-M   'P 1'
#
loop_
_entity.id
_entity.type
_entity.pdbx_description
1 polymer ?
#
loop_
_entity_poly.entity_id
_entity_poly.type
_entity_poly.pdbx_seq_one_letter_code
_entity_poly.pdbx_strand_id
1 'polypeptide(L)' 'MREKRLSRKRAKMETLLDVLNQLENTEENEQAREKLQSKVEKLQNQITDAETDTDTEEESSEEEQVPTTEG' A
#
# COMPACT_ATOMS: atom_id res chain seq x y z
N MET A 1 -3.59 -17.89 -0.28
CA MET A 1 -3.90 -16.55 -0.85
C MET A 1 -3.05 -15.43 -0.22
N ARG A 2 -2.74 -15.48 1.08
CA ARG A 2 -1.85 -14.53 1.81
C ARG A 2 -0.48 -14.33 1.15
N GLU A 3 0.22 -15.41 0.85
CA GLU A 3 1.55 -15.38 0.21
C GLU A 3 1.53 -14.70 -1.18
N LYS A 4 0.51 -14.96 -2.01
CA LYS A 4 0.31 -14.26 -3.29
C LYS A 4 0.06 -12.76 -3.13
N ARG A 5 -0.66 -12.35 -2.08
CA ARG A 5 -0.90 -10.92 -1.77
C ARG A 5 0.38 -10.23 -1.29
N LEU A 6 1.14 -10.88 -0.40
CA LEU A 6 2.44 -10.40 0.08
C LEU A 6 3.45 -10.25 -1.06
N SER A 7 3.55 -11.25 -1.94
CA SER A 7 4.41 -11.20 -3.13
C SER A 7 4.11 -10.00 -4.02
N ARG A 8 2.82 -9.70 -4.27
CA ARG A 8 2.41 -8.51 -5.06
C ARG A 8 2.74 -7.20 -4.35
N LYS A 9 2.59 -7.13 -3.02
CA LYS A 9 2.95 -5.94 -2.23
C LYS A 9 4.46 -5.68 -2.26
N ARG A 10 5.27 -6.73 -2.08
CA ARG A 10 6.74 -6.66 -2.17
C ARG A 10 7.20 -6.21 -3.56
N ALA A 11 6.67 -6.80 -4.63
CA ALA A 11 6.99 -6.39 -6.01
C ALA A 11 6.63 -4.91 -6.26
N LYS A 12 5.47 -4.45 -5.76
CA LYS A 12 5.06 -3.05 -5.89
C LYS A 12 5.96 -2.11 -5.10
N MET A 13 6.40 -2.50 -3.91
CA MET A 13 7.35 -1.73 -3.10
C MET A 13 8.70 -1.59 -3.82
N GLU A 14 9.19 -2.68 -4.41
CA GLU A 14 10.45 -2.71 -5.17
C GLU A 14 10.39 -1.79 -6.40
N THR A 15 9.27 -1.80 -7.14
CA THR A 15 9.05 -0.86 -8.25
C THR A 15 9.05 0.60 -7.79
N LEU A 16 8.43 0.91 -6.64
CA LEU A 16 8.39 2.28 -6.13
C LEU A 16 9.77 2.75 -5.64
N LEU A 17 10.57 1.86 -5.08
CA LEU A 17 11.96 2.13 -4.71
C LEU A 17 12.84 2.38 -5.94
N ASP A 18 12.64 1.62 -7.01
CA ASP A 18 13.36 1.85 -8.28
C ASP A 18 13.00 3.21 -8.89
N VAL A 19 11.70 3.56 -8.92
CA VAL A 19 11.25 4.89 -9.37
C VAL A 19 11.83 6.01 -8.48
N LEU A 20 11.88 5.81 -7.16
CA LEU A 20 12.51 6.76 -6.23
C LEU A 20 14.01 6.95 -6.50
N ASN A 21 14.70 5.87 -6.86
CA ASN A 21 16.14 5.89 -7.13
C ASN A 21 16.46 6.56 -8.48
N GLN A 22 15.54 6.47 -9.44
CA GLN A 22 15.63 7.15 -10.74
C GLN A 22 15.25 8.63 -10.67
N LEU A 23 14.49 9.04 -9.65
CA LEU A 23 14.14 10.44 -9.42
C LEU A 23 15.35 11.22 -8.91
N GLU A 24 15.78 12.21 -9.69
CA GLU A 24 16.80 13.15 -9.28
C GLU A 24 16.37 13.92 -8.02
N ASN A 25 17.34 14.19 -7.14
CA ASN A 25 17.14 14.97 -5.93
C ASN A 25 17.08 16.47 -6.25
N THR A 26 15.98 16.89 -6.87
CA THR A 26 15.69 18.29 -7.21
C THR A 26 14.42 18.75 -6.49
N GLU A 27 14.27 20.07 -6.32
CA GLU A 27 13.09 20.69 -5.71
C GLU A 27 11.81 20.38 -6.50
N GLU A 28 11.90 20.32 -7.85
CA GLU A 28 10.80 19.93 -8.73
C GLU A 28 10.30 18.50 -8.46
N ASN A 29 11.20 17.60 -8.05
CA ASN A 29 10.90 16.20 -7.77
C ASN A 29 10.61 15.93 -6.28
N GLU A 30 10.81 16.89 -5.39
CA GLU A 30 10.69 16.73 -3.94
C GLU A 30 9.30 16.18 -3.56
N GLN A 31 8.24 16.82 -4.06
CA GLN A 31 6.87 16.39 -3.77
C GLN A 31 6.57 14.98 -4.31
N ALA A 32 7.15 14.61 -5.47
CA ALA A 32 7.00 13.27 -6.02
C ALA A 32 7.73 12.23 -5.16
N ARG A 33 8.93 12.56 -4.68
CA ARG A 33 9.75 11.71 -3.81
C ARG A 33 9.08 11.51 -2.45
N GLU A 34 8.54 12.56 -1.83
CA GLU A 34 7.78 12.44 -0.57
C GLU A 34 6.57 11.53 -0.72
N LYS A 35 5.80 11.70 -1.80
CA LYS A 35 4.61 10.85 -2.08
C LYS A 35 5.01 9.38 -2.27
N LEU A 36 6.10 9.12 -2.98
CA LEU A 36 6.60 7.77 -3.20
C LEU A 36 7.15 7.16 -1.91
N GLN A 37 7.90 7.92 -1.11
CA GLN A 37 8.39 7.50 0.21
C GLN A 37 7.23 7.13 1.13
N SER A 38 6.20 7.98 1.25
CA SER A 38 5.00 7.68 2.05
C SER A 38 4.29 6.41 1.57
N LYS A 39 4.30 6.14 0.26
CA LYS A 39 3.68 4.93 -0.30
C LYS A 39 4.50 3.66 -0.05
N VAL A 40 5.84 3.78 -0.07
CA VAL A 40 6.75 2.70 0.32
C VAL A 40 6.55 2.36 1.79
N GLU A 41 6.51 3.36 2.68
CA GLU A 41 6.28 3.17 4.11
C GLU A 41 4.95 2.47 4.40
N LYS A 42 3.86 2.90 3.74
CA LYS A 42 2.56 2.23 3.85
C LYS A 42 2.59 0.77 3.39
N LEU A 43 3.30 0.48 2.30
CA LEU A 43 3.44 -0.90 1.82
C LEU A 43 4.28 -1.75 2.75
N GLN A 44 5.34 -1.16 3.32
CA GLN A 44 6.18 -1.83 4.30
C GLN A 44 5.39 -2.18 5.55
N ASN A 45 4.61 -1.24 6.11
CA ASN A 45 3.72 -1.52 7.24
C ASN A 45 2.72 -2.63 6.91
N GLN A 46 2.04 -2.56 5.76
CA GLN A 46 1.10 -3.61 5.35
C GLN A 46 1.75 -4.98 5.11
N ILE A 47 3.03 -5.03 4.75
CA ILE A 47 3.80 -6.27 4.62
C ILE A 47 4.12 -6.80 6.01
N THR A 48 4.67 -5.94 6.88
CA THR A 48 4.97 -6.28 8.27
C THR A 48 3.72 -6.77 8.99
N ASP A 49 2.62 -6.01 8.96
CA ASP A 49 1.33 -6.38 9.55
C ASP A 49 0.88 -7.74 9.02
N ALA A 50 0.90 -7.94 7.69
CA ALA A 50 0.51 -9.22 7.10
C ALA A 50 1.54 -10.35 7.31
N GLU A 51 2.73 -10.08 7.82
CA GLU A 51 3.73 -11.07 8.27
C GLU A 51 3.59 -11.35 9.77
N THR A 52 3.21 -10.35 10.58
CA THR A 52 3.02 -10.45 12.04
C THR A 52 1.61 -10.90 12.43
N ASP A 53 0.58 -10.64 11.62
CA ASP A 53 -0.82 -11.11 11.76
C ASP A 53 -0.96 -12.60 11.45
N THR A 54 -0.05 -13.42 11.96
CA THR A 54 -0.21 -14.87 12.04
C THR A 54 -1.12 -15.29 13.20
N ASP A 55 -1.75 -14.34 13.90
CA ASP A 55 -2.47 -14.59 15.17
C ASP A 55 -3.84 -13.88 15.32
N THR A 56 -4.51 -13.46 14.25
CA THR A 56 -5.90 -12.98 14.37
C THR A 56 -6.72 -13.33 13.13
N GLU A 57 -7.48 -14.42 13.23
CA GLU A 57 -8.75 -14.57 12.52
C GLU A 57 -9.74 -13.48 13.00
N GLU A 58 -10.75 -13.19 12.17
CA GLU A 58 -11.82 -12.17 12.31
C GLU A 58 -11.42 -10.73 11.94
N GLU A 59 -12.11 -10.01 11.06
CA GLU A 59 -13.46 -10.17 10.52
C GLU A 59 -13.52 -9.70 9.06
N SER A 60 -14.22 -10.49 8.27
CA SER A 60 -14.61 -10.21 6.90
C SER A 60 -15.94 -9.48 6.89
N SER A 61 -16.11 -8.60 5.91
CA SER A 61 -17.42 -8.10 5.41
C SER A 61 -18.09 -7.05 6.30
N GLU A 62 -18.84 -6.05 5.86
CA GLU A 62 -19.46 -5.67 4.60
C GLU A 62 -19.83 -4.18 4.78
N GLU A 63 -19.24 -3.24 4.04
CA GLU A 63 -19.78 -1.87 3.99
C GLU A 63 -20.83 -1.83 2.88
N GLU A 64 -22.07 -2.14 3.26
CA GLU A 64 -23.26 -2.09 2.42
C GLU A 64 -23.57 -0.61 2.10
N GLN A 65 -23.22 -0.17 0.89
CA GLN A 65 -23.70 1.11 0.33
C GLN A 65 -24.86 0.84 -0.65
N VAL A 66 -26.07 1.19 -0.23
CA VAL A 66 -27.19 1.44 -1.15
C VAL A 66 -27.62 2.91 -1.04
N PRO A 67 -27.49 3.72 -2.10
CA PRO A 67 -28.11 5.03 -2.19
C PRO A 67 -29.44 4.90 -2.94
N THR A 68 -30.55 5.31 -2.36
CA THR A 68 -31.69 5.78 -3.17
C THR A 68 -32.46 6.88 -2.46
N THR A 69 -32.37 8.05 -3.08
CA THR A 69 -33.12 9.30 -2.92
C THR A 69 -34.64 9.15 -3.13
N GLU A 70 -35.34 10.13 -2.55
CA GLU A 70 -36.76 10.50 -2.56
C GLU A 70 -37.62 10.11 -3.78
N GLY A 71 -38.89 9.80 -3.45
CA GLY A 71 -40.07 9.91 -4.30
C GLY A 71 -41.29 10.20 -3.43
#